data_AF-A0A3B9SVS0-F1
#
_entry.id   AF-A0A3B9SVS0-F1
#
_cell.length_a   1.000
_cell.length_b   1.000
_cell.length_c   1.000
_cell.angle_alpha   90.00
_cell.angle_beta   90.00
_cell.angle_gamma   90.00
#
_symmetry.space_group_name_H-M   'P 1'
#
loop_
_entity.id
_entity.type
_entity.pdbx_description
1 polymer ?
#
loop_
_entity_poly.entity_id
_entity_poly.type
_entity_poly.pdbx_seq_one_letter_code
_entity_poly.pdbx_strand_id
1 'polypeptide(L)'
;MFLFGLSLIYLKKCGFLIPGQKELLQVRLYQHKTGEIVSLPLEEYINGVVAAEMPAEFPEEALKAQAVAARTYVLKRIKAGGLANNIHPGADICDDHRHGQAWISPPEMQSRWGLINYYRYHQKIKQAVNDTRGIVLAYQGQLIDPVYHSSCGGRGTENSAEVWQDEVPYLKGVSCPYCADPAPVQTVNLKTSSFNYLLDRK
;
A
#
# COMPACT_ATOMS: atom_id res chain seq x y z
N MET A 1 7.12 18.63 -35.38
CA MET A 1 6.46 17.39 -34.88
C MET A 1 7.35 16.82 -33.78
N PHE A 2 7.19 17.31 -32.56
CA PHE A 2 7.89 16.79 -31.37
C PHE A 2 6.84 16.15 -30.47
N LEU A 3 6.63 14.85 -30.62
CA LEU A 3 5.92 14.04 -29.64
C LEU A 3 6.90 13.72 -28.51
N PHE A 4 7.07 14.65 -27.57
CA PHE A 4 7.56 14.25 -26.24
C PHE A 4 6.42 13.46 -25.59
N GLY A 5 6.45 12.14 -25.78
CA GLY A 5 5.62 11.20 -25.04
C GLY A 5 6.06 11.19 -23.58
N LEU A 6 5.62 12.18 -22.81
CA LEU A 6 5.67 12.12 -21.36
C LEU A 6 4.73 10.99 -20.94
N SER A 7 5.32 9.85 -20.64
CA SER A 7 4.74 8.70 -19.95
C SER A 7 4.29 9.12 -18.55
N LEU A 8 3.24 9.94 -18.47
CA LEU A 8 2.72 10.50 -17.24
C LEU A 8 1.82 9.49 -16.53
N ILE A 9 2.12 9.22 -15.26
CA ILE A 9 1.12 8.74 -14.31
C ILE A 9 0.19 9.92 -14.06
N TYR A 10 -1.12 9.71 -14.17
CA TYR A 10 -2.11 10.75 -13.86
C TYR A 10 -3.13 10.25 -12.86
N LEU A 11 -3.55 11.17 -11.99
CA LEU A 11 -4.64 10.95 -11.07
C LEU A 11 -5.93 10.82 -11.86
N LYS A 12 -6.59 9.66 -11.75
CA LYS A 12 -7.90 9.44 -12.35
C LYS A 12 -8.94 9.41 -11.24
N LYS A 13 -9.91 10.33 -11.29
CA LYS A 13 -11.12 10.24 -10.46
C LYS A 13 -12.06 9.23 -11.11
N CYS A 14 -12.10 8.02 -10.58
CA CYS A 14 -13.07 7.01 -10.95
C CYS A 14 -14.27 7.13 -10.00
N GLY A 15 -15.46 7.36 -10.56
CA GLY A 15 -16.71 7.07 -9.87
C GLY A 15 -16.83 5.55 -9.79
N PHE A 16 -16.45 4.95 -8.66
CA PHE A 16 -16.63 3.51 -8.44
C PHE A 16 -18.08 3.21 -8.06
N LEU A 17 -18.97 3.39 -9.03
CA LEU A 17 -20.26 2.74 -9.06
C LEU A 17 -20.09 1.51 -9.94
N ILE A 18 -20.46 0.33 -9.43
CA ILE A 18 -20.62 -0.85 -10.26
C ILE A 18 -21.69 -0.50 -11.32
N PRO A 19 -21.45 -0.68 -12.63
CA PRO A 19 -22.48 -0.42 -13.64
C PRO A 19 -23.74 -1.23 -13.29
N GLY A 20 -24.81 -0.53 -12.90
CA GLY A 20 -26.08 -1.16 -12.51
C GLY A 20 -26.33 -1.38 -11.00
N GLN A 21 -25.41 -1.01 -10.10
CA GLN A 21 -25.67 -1.07 -8.64
C GLN A 21 -25.36 0.25 -7.93
N LYS A 22 -26.28 0.62 -7.03
CA LYS A 22 -26.20 1.76 -6.10
C LYS A 22 -25.32 1.46 -4.87
N GLU A 23 -24.65 0.30 -4.84
CA GLU A 23 -23.88 -0.19 -3.70
C GLU A 23 -22.39 0.20 -3.79
N LEU A 24 -21.80 0.49 -2.63
CA LEU A 24 -20.39 0.76 -2.47
C LEU A 24 -19.58 -0.51 -2.72
N LEU A 25 -18.50 -0.42 -3.51
CA LEU A 25 -17.59 -1.55 -3.73
C LEU A 25 -17.13 -2.14 -2.39
N GLN A 26 -17.28 -3.45 -2.25
CA GLN A 26 -16.83 -4.22 -1.10
C GLN A 26 -15.48 -4.88 -1.38
N VAL A 27 -14.66 -5.02 -0.34
CA VAL A 27 -13.37 -5.72 -0.34
C VAL A 27 -13.49 -6.91 0.62
N ARG A 28 -13.26 -8.12 0.11
CA ARG A 28 -13.18 -9.34 0.92
C ARG A 28 -11.74 -9.51 1.41
N LEU A 29 -11.49 -9.17 2.67
CA LEU A 29 -10.20 -9.24 3.33
C LEU A 29 -10.07 -10.52 4.15
N TYR A 30 -9.06 -11.34 3.87
CA TYR A 30 -8.64 -12.41 4.77
C TYR A 30 -7.76 -11.85 5.89
N GLN A 31 -8.13 -12.11 7.15
CA GLN A 31 -7.36 -11.73 8.33
C GLN A 31 -6.57 -12.91 8.89
N HIS A 32 -5.25 -12.87 8.85
CA HIS A 32 -4.41 -13.99 9.32
C HIS A 32 -4.55 -14.27 10.82
N LYS A 33 -4.91 -13.25 11.61
CA LYS A 33 -5.07 -13.38 13.07
C LYS A 33 -6.27 -14.25 13.45
N THR A 34 -7.38 -14.14 12.73
CA THR A 34 -8.62 -14.88 13.00
C THR A 34 -8.83 -16.05 12.04
N GLY A 35 -8.20 -16.03 10.87
CA GLY A 35 -8.44 -16.97 9.78
C GLY A 35 -9.75 -16.72 9.02
N GLU A 36 -10.40 -15.57 9.24
CA GLU A 36 -11.71 -15.26 8.68
C GLU A 36 -11.61 -14.30 7.48
N ILE A 37 -12.61 -14.37 6.61
CA ILE A 37 -12.81 -13.41 5.52
C ILE A 37 -13.89 -12.42 5.93
N VAL A 38 -13.54 -11.13 6.00
CA VAL A 38 -14.47 -10.04 6.27
C VAL A 38 -14.74 -9.24 5.01
N SER A 39 -15.99 -8.82 4.81
CA SER A 39 -16.37 -7.89 3.73
C SER A 39 -16.43 -6.48 4.28
N LEU A 40 -15.66 -5.57 3.71
CA LEU A 40 -15.57 -4.17 4.13
C LEU A 40 -15.87 -3.24 2.95
N PRO A 41 -16.56 -2.11 3.17
CA PRO A 41 -16.59 -1.03 2.18
C PRO A 41 -15.17 -0.60 1.81
N LEU A 42 -14.90 -0.34 0.53
CA LEU A 42 -13.57 0.02 0.04
C LEU A 42 -12.89 1.09 0.90
N GLU A 43 -13.58 2.19 1.20
CA GLU A 43 -12.98 3.30 1.95
C GLU A 43 -12.69 2.93 3.41
N GLU A 44 -13.45 2.00 4.01
CA GLU A 44 -13.14 1.46 5.35
C GLU A 44 -11.91 0.56 5.31
N TYR A 45 -11.78 -0.26 4.27
CA TYR A 45 -10.56 -1.04 4.03
C TYR A 45 -9.34 -0.11 3.89
N ILE A 46 -9.43 0.95 3.10
CA ILE A 46 -8.32 1.92 2.91
C ILE A 46 -7.94 2.62 4.21
N ASN A 47 -8.90 2.96 5.09
CA ASN A 47 -8.57 3.51 6.42
C ASN A 47 -7.67 2.57 7.23
N GLY A 48 -7.96 1.26 7.21
CA GLY A 48 -7.16 0.26 7.91
C GLY A 48 -5.77 0.06 7.30
N VAL A 49 -5.65 0.14 5.97
CA VAL A 49 -4.35 0.07 5.30
C VAL A 49 -3.48 1.27 5.64
N VAL A 50 -4.01 2.50 5.52
CA VAL A 50 -3.25 3.72 5.81
C VAL A 50 -2.79 3.73 7.28
N ALA A 51 -3.64 3.29 8.20
CA ALA A 51 -3.31 3.18 9.62
C ALA A 51 -2.24 2.12 9.93
N ALA A 52 -2.12 1.09 9.09
CA ALA A 52 -1.16 0.01 9.27
C ALA A 52 0.21 0.34 8.65
N GLU A 53 0.21 0.96 7.47
CA GLU A 53 1.40 1.16 6.62
C GLU A 53 2.14 2.46 6.90
N MET A 54 1.48 3.48 7.48
CA MET A 54 2.09 4.79 7.66
C MET A 54 1.82 5.38 9.05
N PRO A 55 2.81 6.05 9.68
CA PRO A 55 2.59 6.77 10.92
C PRO A 55 1.51 7.84 10.75
N ALA A 56 0.52 7.87 11.64
CA ALA A 56 -0.61 8.79 11.54
C ALA A 56 -0.20 10.26 11.75
N GLU A 57 0.96 10.48 12.36
CA GLU A 57 1.60 11.78 12.56
C GLU A 57 2.06 12.42 11.24
N PHE A 58 2.30 11.62 10.20
CA PHE A 58 2.82 12.11 8.91
C PHE A 58 1.93 13.20 8.29
N PRO A 59 2.49 14.09 7.45
CA PRO A 59 1.73 15.14 6.79
C PRO A 59 0.49 14.59 6.08
N GLU A 60 -0.58 15.38 6.05
CA GLU A 60 -1.85 14.95 5.46
C GLU A 60 -1.72 14.57 3.98
N GLU A 61 -0.89 15.31 3.23
CA GLU A 61 -0.62 14.99 1.81
C GLU A 61 0.10 13.65 1.64
N ALA A 62 0.92 13.23 2.62
CA ALA A 62 1.50 11.88 2.61
C ALA A 62 0.39 10.83 2.83
N LEU A 63 -0.52 11.05 3.80
CA LEU A 63 -1.68 10.18 4.05
C LEU A 63 -2.58 10.06 2.81
N LYS A 64 -2.79 11.16 2.08
CA LYS A 64 -3.53 11.18 0.83
C LYS A 64 -2.83 10.36 -0.26
N ALA A 65 -1.52 10.52 -0.42
CA ALA A 65 -0.73 9.76 -1.39
C ALA A 65 -0.80 8.25 -1.10
N GLN A 66 -0.64 7.84 0.16
CA GLN A 66 -0.76 6.45 0.58
C GLN A 66 -2.17 5.89 0.35
N ALA A 67 -3.21 6.68 0.62
CA ALA A 67 -4.60 6.27 0.36
C ALA A 67 -4.84 5.99 -1.13
N VAL A 68 -4.32 6.84 -2.02
CA VAL A 68 -4.42 6.65 -3.48
C VAL A 68 -3.64 5.42 -3.94
N ALA A 69 -2.44 5.20 -3.42
CA ALA A 69 -1.63 4.01 -3.72
C ALA A 69 -2.35 2.73 -3.27
N ALA A 70 -2.81 2.67 -2.02
CA ALA A 70 -3.53 1.52 -1.49
C ALA A 70 -4.83 1.23 -2.25
N ARG A 71 -5.59 2.27 -2.59
CA ARG A 71 -6.80 2.13 -3.39
C ARG A 71 -6.50 1.57 -4.78
N THR A 72 -5.45 2.05 -5.43
CA THR A 72 -5.02 1.55 -6.74
C THR A 72 -4.65 0.07 -6.66
N TYR A 73 -3.92 -0.32 -5.60
CA TYR A 73 -3.46 -1.69 -5.39
C TYR A 73 -4.62 -2.68 -5.28
N VAL A 74 -5.54 -2.44 -4.34
CA VAL A 74 -6.67 -3.36 -4.10
C VAL A 74 -7.61 -3.41 -5.30
N LEU A 75 -7.85 -2.29 -5.97
CA LEU A 75 -8.71 -2.25 -7.15
C LEU A 75 -8.10 -2.95 -8.35
N LYS A 76 -6.77 -2.89 -8.54
CA LYS A 76 -6.11 -3.64 -9.60
C LYS A 76 -6.27 -5.14 -9.38
N ARG A 77 -6.14 -5.61 -8.13
CA ARG A 77 -6.37 -7.03 -7.76
C ARG A 77 -7.81 -7.46 -8.00
N ILE A 78 -8.79 -6.64 -7.63
CA ILE A 78 -10.22 -6.94 -7.84
C ILE A 78 -10.56 -6.92 -9.36
N LYS A 79 -10.12 -5.87 -10.09
CA LYS A 79 -10.51 -5.65 -11.50
C LYS A 79 -9.85 -6.60 -12.48
N ALA A 80 -8.65 -7.12 -12.20
CA ALA A 80 -7.92 -8.04 -13.08
C ALA A 80 -8.58 -9.44 -13.21
N GLY A 81 -9.89 -9.56 -12.96
CA GLY A 81 -10.65 -10.80 -13.10
C GLY A 81 -10.73 -11.62 -11.83
N GLY A 82 -10.49 -11.01 -10.65
CA GLY A 82 -10.38 -11.73 -9.40
C GLY A 82 -9.25 -12.75 -9.52
N LEU A 83 -8.00 -12.31 -9.29
CA LEU A 83 -6.97 -13.27 -8.91
C LEU A 83 -7.61 -14.13 -7.83
N ALA A 84 -7.97 -15.38 -8.15
CA ALA A 84 -8.22 -16.38 -7.15
C ALA A 84 -6.99 -16.24 -6.27
N ASN A 85 -7.18 -15.68 -5.09
CA ASN A 85 -6.10 -15.55 -4.15
C ASN A 85 -5.84 -17.00 -3.78
N ASN A 86 -4.98 -17.69 -4.54
CA ASN A 86 -4.82 -19.14 -4.46
C ASN A 86 -4.40 -19.54 -3.03
N ILE A 87 -3.79 -18.57 -2.35
CA ILE A 87 -3.42 -18.63 -0.94
C ILE A 87 -4.67 -18.64 -0.03
N HIS A 88 -5.67 -17.79 -0.33
CA HIS A 88 -6.89 -17.59 0.47
C HIS A 88 -8.16 -17.61 -0.39
N PRO A 89 -8.69 -18.79 -0.75
CA PRO A 89 -9.87 -18.91 -1.60
C PRO A 89 -11.06 -18.11 -1.06
N GLY A 90 -11.68 -17.28 -1.91
CA GLY A 90 -12.83 -16.45 -1.55
C GLY A 90 -12.51 -15.04 -1.06
N ALA A 91 -11.23 -14.70 -0.83
CA ALA A 91 -10.79 -13.36 -0.50
C ALA A 91 -10.23 -12.61 -1.73
N ASP A 92 -10.39 -11.29 -1.75
CA ASP A 92 -9.77 -10.41 -2.75
C ASP A 92 -8.32 -10.04 -2.36
N ILE A 93 -8.03 -9.98 -1.06
CA ILE A 93 -6.73 -9.59 -0.49
C ILE A 93 -6.56 -10.16 0.93
N CYS A 94 -5.33 -10.09 1.48
CA CYS A 94 -5.03 -10.45 2.86
C CYS A 94 -4.23 -9.34 3.57
N ASP A 95 -4.22 -9.37 4.91
CA ASP A 95 -3.55 -8.40 5.79
C ASP A 95 -2.03 -8.64 6.01
N ASP A 96 -1.44 -9.60 5.28
CA ASP A 96 0.01 -9.83 5.30
C ASP A 96 0.71 -8.92 4.28
N HIS A 97 1.50 -7.96 4.79
CA HIS A 97 2.31 -7.03 4.00
C HIS A 97 3.28 -7.69 2.99
N ARG A 98 3.63 -8.97 3.17
CA ARG A 98 4.49 -9.71 2.23
C ARG A 98 3.75 -10.15 0.97
N HIS A 99 2.42 -10.25 1.03
CA HIS A 99 1.58 -10.77 -0.04
C HIS A 99 0.57 -9.74 -0.55
N GLY A 100 0.03 -8.92 0.36
CA GLY A 100 -0.98 -7.91 0.11
C GLY A 100 -0.53 -6.56 0.67
N GLN A 101 -1.33 -6.01 1.57
CA GLN A 101 -1.02 -4.76 2.28
C GLN A 101 -1.25 -4.99 3.77
N ALA A 102 -0.45 -4.35 4.62
CA ALA A 102 -0.74 -4.36 6.04
C ALA A 102 -2.12 -3.74 6.28
N TRP A 103 -2.90 -4.32 7.19
CA TRP A 103 -4.19 -3.79 7.59
C TRP A 103 -4.38 -3.98 9.08
N ILE A 104 -4.98 -2.98 9.76
CA ILE A 104 -5.37 -3.10 11.16
C ILE A 104 -6.82 -2.66 11.35
N SER A 105 -7.50 -3.34 12.27
CA SER A 105 -8.88 -3.05 12.62
C SER A 105 -9.01 -1.82 13.54
N PRO A 106 -10.20 -1.19 13.65
CA PRO A 106 -10.40 -0.09 14.61
C PRO A 106 -10.05 -0.43 16.06
N PRO A 107 -10.37 -1.62 16.61
CA PRO A 107 -9.88 -2.02 17.93
C PRO A 107 -8.35 -2.07 18.04
N GLU A 108 -7.65 -2.50 16.99
CA GLU A 108 -6.18 -2.52 16.95
C GLU A 108 -5.59 -1.12 16.83
N MET A 109 -6.21 -0.22 16.07
CA MET A 109 -5.84 1.20 16.06
C MET A 109 -5.98 1.81 17.46
N GLN A 110 -7.07 1.51 18.15
CA GLN A 110 -7.32 2.00 19.51
C GLN A 110 -6.30 1.45 20.51
N SER A 111 -5.94 0.16 20.39
CA SER A 111 -4.87 -0.44 21.20
C SER A 111 -3.51 0.18 20.90
N ARG A 112 -3.20 0.49 19.64
CA ARG A 112 -1.93 1.07 19.20
C ARG A 112 -1.74 2.51 19.66
N TRP A 113 -2.78 3.33 19.59
CA TRP A 113 -2.68 4.78 19.82
C TRP A 113 -3.21 5.22 21.19
N GLY A 114 -4.02 4.40 21.85
CA GLY A 114 -4.81 4.80 23.01
C GLY A 114 -6.02 5.67 22.63
N LEU A 115 -6.96 5.83 23.55
CA LEU A 115 -8.29 6.40 23.26
C LEU A 115 -8.24 7.81 22.65
N ILE A 116 -7.45 8.71 23.22
CA ILE A 116 -7.40 10.13 22.80
C ILE A 116 -6.79 10.25 21.41
N ASN A 117 -5.63 9.65 21.20
CA ASN A 117 -4.95 9.69 19.90
C ASN A 117 -5.71 8.88 18.85
N TYR A 118 -6.42 7.82 19.24
CA TYR A 118 -7.29 7.08 18.33
C TYR A 118 -8.28 7.99 17.63
N TYR A 119 -9.06 8.79 18.36
CA TYR A 119 -10.01 9.69 17.73
C TYR A 119 -9.31 10.72 16.84
N ARG A 120 -8.20 11.31 17.29
CA ARG A 120 -7.46 12.30 16.50
C ARG A 120 -6.89 11.73 15.20
N TYR A 121 -6.17 10.62 15.29
CA TYR A 121 -5.48 9.99 14.17
C TYR A 121 -6.43 9.29 13.22
N HIS A 122 -7.44 8.60 13.76
CA HIS A 122 -8.47 7.97 12.94
C HIS A 122 -9.24 9.01 12.12
N GLN A 123 -9.60 10.16 12.70
CA GLN A 123 -10.26 11.23 11.93
C GLN A 123 -9.35 11.83 10.86
N LYS A 124 -8.07 12.07 11.17
CA LYS A 124 -7.10 12.58 10.20
C LYS A 124 -6.94 11.63 9.00
N ILE A 125 -6.82 10.33 9.26
CA ILE A 125 -6.73 9.31 8.21
C ILE A 125 -8.04 9.26 7.40
N LYS A 126 -9.20 9.22 8.06
CA LYS A 126 -10.51 9.25 7.38
C LYS A 126 -10.66 10.46 6.45
N GLN A 127 -10.19 11.62 6.89
CA GLN A 127 -10.24 12.84 6.07
C GLN A 127 -9.36 12.67 4.82
N ALA A 128 -8.12 12.24 4.96
CA ALA A 128 -7.23 11.99 3.82
C ALA A 128 -7.78 10.94 2.83
N VAL A 129 -8.41 9.89 3.34
CA VAL A 129 -9.07 8.85 2.53
C VAL A 129 -10.29 9.43 1.78
N ASN A 130 -11.12 10.22 2.47
CA ASN A 130 -12.30 10.86 1.88
C ASN A 130 -11.95 11.91 0.83
N ASP A 131 -10.93 12.74 1.09
CA ASP A 131 -10.48 13.78 0.16
C ASP A 131 -9.89 13.19 -1.13
N THR A 132 -9.38 11.96 -1.05
CA THR A 132 -8.87 11.21 -2.20
C THR A 132 -9.86 10.16 -2.72
N ARG A 133 -11.13 10.24 -2.32
CA ARG A 133 -12.13 9.24 -2.68
C ARG A 133 -12.26 9.08 -4.19
N GLY A 134 -12.12 7.83 -4.63
CA GLY A 134 -12.18 7.47 -6.05
C GLY A 134 -10.96 7.88 -6.87
N ILE A 135 -9.94 8.48 -6.27
CA ILE A 135 -8.69 8.80 -6.95
C ILE A 135 -7.79 7.55 -6.98
N VAL A 136 -7.30 7.21 -8.17
CA VAL A 136 -6.39 6.09 -8.43
C VAL A 136 -5.25 6.51 -9.37
N LEU A 137 -4.17 5.75 -9.37
CA LEU A 137 -3.02 5.91 -10.26
C LEU A 137 -3.22 5.04 -11.50
N ALA A 138 -3.07 5.66 -12.67
CA ALA A 138 -3.17 4.96 -13.94
C ALA A 138 -2.01 5.34 -14.88
N TYR A 139 -1.63 4.36 -15.71
CA TYR A 139 -0.66 4.52 -16.79
C TYR A 139 -1.26 3.89 -18.05
N GLN A 140 -1.25 4.62 -19.17
CA GLN A 140 -1.86 4.19 -20.44
C GLN A 140 -3.31 3.69 -20.28
N GLY A 141 -4.09 4.35 -19.42
CA GLY A 141 -5.49 4.01 -19.16
C GLY A 141 -5.73 2.79 -18.24
N GLN A 142 -4.68 2.09 -17.81
CA GLN A 142 -4.73 0.93 -16.92
C GLN A 142 -4.24 1.29 -15.51
N LEU A 143 -4.74 0.59 -14.48
CA LEU A 143 -4.24 0.76 -13.11
C LEU A 143 -2.80 0.27 -13.02
N ILE A 144 -1.94 1.05 -12.36
CA ILE A 144 -0.52 0.69 -12.17
C ILE A 144 -0.36 -0.31 -11.01
N ASP A 145 0.85 -0.87 -10.86
CA ASP A 145 1.30 -1.51 -9.61
C ASP A 145 1.93 -0.44 -8.71
N PRO A 146 1.21 0.05 -7.68
CA PRO A 146 1.65 1.19 -6.88
C PRO A 146 2.53 0.70 -5.71
N VAL A 147 3.66 0.04 -6.01
CA VAL A 147 4.57 -0.45 -4.98
C VAL A 147 5.14 0.70 -4.16
N TYR A 148 5.23 0.52 -2.84
CA TYR A 148 5.76 1.49 -1.89
C TYR A 148 6.64 0.79 -0.85
N HIS A 149 7.51 1.54 -0.18
CA HIS A 149 8.42 1.05 0.86
C HIS A 149 8.70 2.16 1.88
N SER A 150 9.20 1.78 3.06
CA SER A 150 9.36 2.69 4.21
C SER A 150 10.38 3.82 3.99
N SER A 151 11.57 3.50 3.48
CA SER A 151 12.63 4.49 3.24
C SER A 151 13.62 4.00 2.18
N CYS A 152 14.06 4.90 1.32
CA CYS A 152 15.08 4.62 0.30
C CYS A 152 16.51 4.96 0.78
N GLY A 153 16.69 5.35 2.05
CA GLY A 153 17.99 5.71 2.63
C GLY A 153 18.68 6.92 1.98
N GLY A 154 17.92 7.76 1.26
CA GLY A 154 18.42 8.97 0.60
C GLY A 154 19.15 8.75 -0.72
N ARG A 155 19.19 7.50 -1.24
CA ARG A 155 19.85 7.19 -2.52
C ARG A 155 18.94 7.28 -3.74
N GLY A 156 17.68 7.65 -3.53
CA GLY A 156 16.63 7.55 -4.54
C GLY A 156 15.97 6.17 -4.55
N THR A 157 14.94 6.03 -5.37
CA THR A 157 14.22 4.76 -5.54
C THR A 157 14.90 3.88 -6.59
N GLU A 158 14.55 2.60 -6.60
CA GLU A 158 15.11 1.63 -7.53
C GLU A 158 14.29 1.51 -8.83
N ASN A 159 14.95 1.07 -9.91
CA ASN A 159 14.25 0.61 -11.11
C ASN A 159 13.63 -0.77 -10.85
N SER A 160 12.43 -1.03 -11.37
CA SER A 160 11.76 -2.33 -11.16
C SER A 160 12.59 -3.52 -11.63
N ALA A 161 13.33 -3.37 -12.74
CA ALA A 161 14.14 -4.46 -13.30
C ALA A 161 15.29 -4.89 -12.37
N GLU A 162 15.79 -4.00 -11.51
CA GLU A 162 16.86 -4.32 -10.56
C GLU A 162 16.32 -5.10 -9.33
N VAL A 163 15.02 -4.98 -9.05
CA VAL A 163 14.38 -5.61 -7.88
C VAL A 163 13.62 -6.88 -8.27
N TRP A 164 12.88 -6.84 -9.37
CA TRP A 164 11.95 -7.89 -9.81
C TRP A 164 12.26 -8.43 -11.22
N GLN A 165 13.40 -8.05 -11.83
CA GLN A 165 13.84 -8.49 -13.17
C GLN A 165 12.96 -8.05 -14.35
N ASP A 166 11.74 -7.55 -14.09
CA ASP A 166 10.83 -7.01 -15.09
C ASP A 166 10.92 -5.48 -15.18
N GLU A 167 11.04 -4.97 -16.40
CA GLU A 167 11.03 -3.53 -16.67
C GLU A 167 9.60 -2.98 -16.72
N VAL A 168 9.28 -2.06 -15.81
CA VAL A 168 7.98 -1.42 -15.71
C VAL A 168 8.15 0.09 -15.97
N PRO A 169 7.50 0.66 -17.00
CA PRO A 169 7.79 2.04 -17.45
C PRO A 169 7.60 3.13 -16.40
N TYR A 170 6.70 2.93 -15.43
CA TYR A 170 6.40 3.88 -14.37
C TYR A 170 7.13 3.60 -13.05
N LEU A 171 7.88 2.50 -12.94
CA LEU A 171 8.70 2.15 -11.77
C LEU A 171 10.17 2.36 -12.10
N LYS A 172 10.54 3.63 -12.25
CA LYS A 172 11.91 4.06 -12.51
C LYS A 172 12.53 4.65 -11.26
N GLY A 173 13.83 4.47 -11.15
CA GLY A 173 14.59 5.08 -10.07
C GLY A 173 14.57 6.59 -10.18
N VAL A 174 14.14 7.27 -9.10
CA VAL A 174 14.09 8.74 -9.01
C VAL A 174 14.83 9.21 -7.76
N SER A 175 15.43 10.39 -7.82
CA SER A 175 16.10 10.99 -6.66
C SER A 175 15.11 11.28 -5.54
N CYS A 176 15.49 11.00 -4.29
CA CYS A 176 14.70 11.29 -3.10
C CYS A 176 15.58 11.98 -2.04
N PRO A 177 15.56 13.33 -1.96
CA PRO A 177 16.40 14.07 -1.02
C PRO A 177 15.87 14.04 0.42
N TYR A 178 14.63 13.57 0.64
CA TYR A 178 13.94 13.66 1.93
C TYR A 178 14.14 12.46 2.85
N CYS A 179 14.64 11.33 2.31
CA CYS A 179 14.83 10.08 3.05
C CYS A 179 16.30 9.85 3.46
N ALA A 180 17.14 10.89 3.41
CA ALA A 180 18.52 10.79 3.87
C ALA A 180 18.52 10.44 5.36
N ASP A 181 19.04 9.27 5.69
CA ASP A 181 19.18 8.84 7.07
C ASP A 181 20.36 9.59 7.71
N PRO A 182 20.17 10.34 8.80
CA PRO A 182 21.27 10.98 9.51
C PRO A 182 22.23 9.96 10.15
N ALA A 183 21.80 8.71 10.34
CA ALA A 183 22.59 7.58 10.82
C ALA A 183 22.53 6.40 9.83
N PRO A 184 23.09 6.54 8.62
CA PRO A 184 22.88 5.59 7.52
C PRO A 184 23.53 4.23 7.73
N VAL A 185 24.33 4.08 8.79
CA VAL A 185 25.03 2.84 9.12
C VAL A 185 24.30 2.16 10.27
N GLN A 186 23.62 1.07 9.95
CA GLN A 186 23.12 0.15 10.96
C GLN A 186 24.10 -1.01 11.11
N THR A 187 24.54 -1.27 12.34
CA THR A 187 25.46 -2.37 12.65
C THR A 187 24.71 -3.46 13.38
N VAL A 188 24.78 -4.69 12.86
CA VAL A 188 24.26 -5.89 13.53
C VAL A 188 25.43 -6.80 13.85
N ASN A 189 25.63 -7.10 15.14
CA ASN A 189 26.67 -8.02 15.59
C ASN A 189 26.11 -9.43 15.69
N LEU A 190 26.65 -10.36 14.92
CA LEU A 190 26.29 -11.78 14.95
C LEU A 190 27.50 -12.59 15.38
N LYS A 191 27.29 -13.61 16.23
CA LYS A 191 28.32 -14.63 16.46
C LYS A 191 28.54 -15.42 15.17
N THR A 192 29.78 -15.75 14.85
CA THR A 192 30.13 -16.55 13.66
C THR A 192 29.34 -17.86 13.61
N SER A 193 29.14 -18.52 14.75
CA SER A 193 28.32 -19.73 14.84
C SER A 193 26.86 -19.50 14.46
N SER A 194 26.26 -18.39 14.89
CA SER A 194 24.89 -18.02 14.52
C SER A 194 24.80 -17.64 13.04
N PHE A 195 25.80 -16.95 12.51
CA PHE A 195 25.84 -16.58 11.09
C PHE A 195 25.91 -17.81 10.18
N ASN A 196 26.84 -18.74 10.47
CA ASN A 196 26.99 -19.97 9.71
C ASN A 196 25.71 -20.81 9.76
N TYR A 197 25.12 -20.95 10.95
CA TYR A 197 23.85 -21.65 11.11
C TYR A 197 22.70 -21.06 10.26
N LEU A 198 22.66 -19.74 10.08
CA LEU A 198 21.65 -19.09 9.24
C LEU A 198 21.90 -19.30 7.74
N LEU A 199 23.16 -19.40 7.31
CA LEU A 199 23.51 -19.67 5.92
C LEU A 199 23.21 -21.12 5.51
N ASP A 200 23.43 -22.08 6.41
CA ASP A 200 23.23 -23.51 6.15
C ASP A 200 21.75 -23.93 6.13
N ARG A 201 20.83 -23.02 6.47
CA ARG A 201 19.37 -23.26 6.50
C ARG A 201 18.65 -22.99 5.17
N LYS A 202 19.38 -22.69 4.08
CA LYS A 202 18.79 -22.47 2.76
C LYS A 202 18.47 -23.78 2.04
#